data_AF-A0AA86SY09-F1
#
_entry.id   AF-A0AA86SY09-F1
#
_cell.length_a   1.000
_cell.length_b   1.000
_cell.length_c   1.000
_cell.angle_alpha   90.00
_cell.angle_beta   90.00
_cell.angle_gamma   90.00
#
_symmetry.space_group_name_H-M   'P 1'
#
loop_
_entity.id
_entity.type
_entity.pdbx_description
1 polymer ?
#
loop_
_entity_poly.entity_id
_entity_poly.type
_entity_poly.pdbx_seq_one_letter_code
_entity_poly.pdbx_strand_id
1 'polypeptide(L)'
;MGLLRVVPFLSVLCWLLPLLCSITKCGGSDVYVKFLKAPHAFSHFKSATFSFQVLNTSSESPCSNCILICKLDDELASVCKKGKVKYRTLRDGNHTFELLVYGAGQVIPSSFRILQPNLIYSLLVSLSSAVQYGRAILVMDRNFCTDFAGNSFMRMPNSSVNIHFDRRKVYVNIRTSVPEELLQLDSATRTIQATNDFDRLKIYLYFSAPVLNSSAEILNSINISQGSLLPNNAKRLGDRRFGFMVS
;
A
#
# COMPACT_ATOMS: atom_id res chain seq x y z
N MET A 1 -8.39 75.89 25.35
CA MET A 1 -8.41 74.65 26.16
C MET A 1 -8.78 73.50 25.25
N GLY A 2 -7.95 72.46 25.20
CA GLY A 2 -8.13 71.33 24.28
C GLY A 2 -6.80 70.63 24.03
N LEU A 3 -6.29 69.95 25.06
CA LEU A 3 -5.17 69.02 24.96
C LEU A 3 -5.49 67.84 25.86
N LEU A 4 -5.69 66.65 25.29
CA LEU A 4 -5.61 65.39 26.02
C LEU A 4 -5.18 64.28 25.06
N ARG A 5 -3.95 63.82 25.29
CA ARG A 5 -3.33 62.62 24.72
C ARG A 5 -4.04 61.37 25.27
N VAL A 6 -4.26 60.37 24.43
CA VAL A 6 -4.53 58.99 24.85
C VAL A 6 -3.54 58.06 24.16
N VAL A 7 -2.79 57.34 25.00
CA VAL A 7 -1.68 56.41 24.71
C VAL A 7 -2.24 55.06 24.24
N PRO A 8 -1.56 54.28 23.38
CA PRO A 8 -2.14 53.10 22.74
C PRO A 8 -2.24 51.91 23.69
N PHE A 9 -3.46 51.37 23.82
CA PHE A 9 -3.84 50.23 24.66
C PHE A 9 -3.50 48.85 24.06
N LEU A 10 -2.60 48.77 23.07
CA LEU A 10 -2.34 47.53 22.32
C LEU A 10 -1.14 46.71 22.81
N SER A 11 -0.39 47.16 23.82
CA SER A 11 0.88 46.52 24.22
C SER A 11 0.80 45.54 25.40
N VAL A 12 -0.39 45.17 25.89
CA VAL A 12 -0.52 44.36 27.13
C VAL A 12 -1.28 43.03 26.97
N LEU A 13 -1.91 42.72 25.83
CA LEU A 13 -2.48 41.37 25.58
C LEU A 13 -1.52 40.42 24.83
N CYS A 14 -0.21 40.61 25.00
CA CYS A 14 0.83 39.78 24.37
C CYS A 14 1.23 38.54 25.20
N TRP A 15 0.79 38.39 26.45
CA TRP A 15 1.22 37.26 27.28
C TRP A 15 0.02 36.67 28.03
N LEU A 16 -0.20 35.35 27.89
CA LEU A 16 -1.34 34.51 28.34
C LEU A 16 -2.45 34.43 27.26
N LEU A 17 -2.51 33.46 26.33
CA LEU A 17 -2.53 32.00 26.53
C LEU A 17 -1.84 31.28 25.35
N PRO A 18 -0.65 30.72 25.54
CA PRO A 18 -0.18 29.58 24.76
C PRO A 18 -0.73 28.31 25.43
N LEU A 19 -2.00 27.97 25.21
CA LEU A 19 -2.55 26.67 25.63
C LEU A 19 -3.91 26.44 24.94
N LEU A 20 -4.12 25.22 24.43
CA LEU A 20 -5.34 24.68 23.77
C LEU A 20 -5.50 25.12 22.30
N CYS A 21 -5.23 24.29 21.28
CA CYS A 21 -5.74 22.93 21.09
C CYS A 21 -4.68 21.99 20.47
N SER A 22 -4.14 21.09 21.29
CA SER A 22 -3.63 19.81 20.79
C SER A 22 -4.81 18.86 20.65
N ILE A 23 -5.47 18.86 19.49
CA ILE A 23 -6.33 17.73 19.08
C ILE A 23 -6.12 17.47 17.59
N THR A 24 -5.03 16.78 17.26
CA THR A 24 -4.93 16.06 15.98
C THR A 24 -5.77 14.79 16.09
N LYS A 25 -7.07 14.88 15.77
CA LYS A 25 -7.86 13.67 15.46
C LYS A 25 -7.77 13.44 13.95
N CYS A 26 -6.73 12.73 13.55
CA CYS A 26 -6.58 12.19 12.20
C CYS A 26 -7.46 10.94 12.07
N GLY A 27 -8.45 10.99 11.19
CA GLY A 27 -9.45 9.93 11.02
C GLY A 27 -9.36 9.32 9.63
N GLY A 28 -8.54 8.28 9.48
CA GLY A 28 -8.37 7.56 8.22
C GLY A 28 -8.88 6.12 8.28
N SER A 29 -9.64 5.74 7.24
CA SER A 29 -10.12 4.39 6.87
C SER A 29 -10.99 3.68 7.91
N ASP A 30 -12.26 3.39 7.59
CA ASP A 30 -13.29 2.89 8.51
C ASP A 30 -13.00 1.47 9.04
N VAL A 31 -12.03 1.35 9.94
CA VAL A 31 -11.95 0.35 10.99
C VAL A 31 -12.28 1.06 12.30
N TYR A 32 -13.08 0.43 13.15
CA TYR A 32 -13.35 0.97 14.49
C TYR A 32 -12.68 0.11 15.55
N VAL A 33 -12.32 0.77 16.65
CA VAL A 33 -11.63 0.13 17.77
C VAL A 33 -12.63 -0.12 18.88
N LYS A 34 -12.80 -1.39 19.25
CA LYS A 34 -13.61 -1.81 20.40
C LYS A 34 -12.68 -2.11 21.56
N PHE A 35 -12.69 -1.25 22.59
CA PHE A 35 -11.97 -1.54 23.83
C PHE A 35 -12.66 -2.69 24.58
N LEU A 36 -11.88 -3.73 24.90
CA LEU A 36 -12.29 -4.83 25.78
C LEU A 36 -11.92 -4.55 27.23
N LYS A 37 -10.81 -3.81 27.44
CA LYS A 37 -10.33 -3.38 28.74
C LYS A 37 -9.57 -2.06 28.61
N ALA A 38 -9.94 -1.09 29.43
CA ALA A 38 -9.21 0.15 29.63
C ALA A 38 -8.94 0.34 31.13
N PRO A 39 -7.89 1.08 31.51
CA PRO A 39 -7.69 1.51 32.89
C PRO A 39 -8.88 2.34 33.38
N HIS A 40 -9.16 2.31 34.68
CA HIS A 40 -10.10 3.27 35.27
C HIS A 40 -9.56 4.69 35.09
N ALA A 41 -10.47 5.64 34.88
CA ALA A 41 -10.12 7.06 34.72
C ALA A 41 -9.27 7.59 35.89
N PHE A 42 -9.50 7.06 37.10
CA PHE A 42 -8.66 7.25 38.28
C PHE A 42 -8.23 5.88 38.81
N SER A 43 -6.94 5.71 39.06
CA SER A 43 -6.36 4.44 39.48
C SER A 43 -5.25 4.69 40.49
N HIS A 44 -5.21 3.88 41.55
CA HIS A 44 -4.11 3.89 42.54
C HIS A 44 -2.90 3.05 42.07
N PHE A 45 -3.01 2.36 40.92
CA PHE A 45 -1.93 1.57 40.35
C PHE A 45 -1.05 2.38 39.42
N LYS A 46 0.27 2.24 39.55
CA LYS A 46 1.29 2.77 38.62
C LYS A 46 1.43 1.94 37.33
N SER A 47 0.34 1.35 36.87
CA SER A 47 0.31 0.53 35.66
C SER A 47 -1.02 0.65 34.95
N ALA A 48 -0.98 0.77 33.63
CA ALA A 48 -2.15 0.81 32.76
C ALA A 48 -2.13 -0.39 31.83
N THR A 49 -3.27 -1.07 31.68
CA THR A 49 -3.42 -2.17 30.71
C THR A 49 -4.56 -1.85 29.77
N PHE A 50 -4.27 -1.88 28.48
CA PHE A 50 -5.25 -1.71 27.42
C PHE A 50 -5.41 -3.05 26.69
N SER A 51 -6.67 -3.41 26.42
CA SER A 51 -7.03 -4.53 25.57
C SER A 51 -8.14 -4.07 24.64
N PHE A 52 -7.98 -4.32 23.35
CA PHE A 52 -8.89 -3.84 22.32
C PHE A 52 -8.90 -4.78 21.12
N GLN A 53 -9.94 -4.65 20.30
CA GLN A 53 -10.06 -5.29 19.00
C GLN A 53 -10.27 -4.23 17.93
N VAL A 54 -9.65 -4.44 16.77
CA VAL A 54 -9.87 -3.62 15.58
C VAL A 54 -10.78 -4.41 14.65
N LEU A 55 -11.93 -3.83 14.31
CA LEU A 55 -12.96 -4.47 13.50
C LEU A 55 -13.14 -3.72 12.19
N ASN A 56 -13.37 -4.46 11.10
CA ASN A 56 -13.74 -3.87 9.82
C ASN A 56 -15.19 -3.40 9.87
N THR A 57 -15.46 -2.14 9.51
CA THR A 57 -16.83 -1.57 9.56
C THR A 57 -17.82 -2.30 8.65
N SER A 58 -17.35 -2.95 7.57
CA SER A 58 -18.19 -3.62 6.58
C SER A 58 -18.60 -5.05 6.97
N SER A 59 -17.82 -5.72 7.81
CA SER A 59 -17.96 -7.16 8.05
C SER A 59 -17.95 -7.55 9.52
N GLU A 60 -17.78 -6.59 10.43
CA GLU A 60 -17.59 -6.76 11.89
C GLU A 60 -16.53 -7.81 12.27
N SER A 61 -15.71 -8.24 11.31
CA SER A 61 -14.67 -9.24 11.50
C SER A 61 -13.39 -8.58 12.03
N PRO A 62 -12.61 -9.27 12.89
CA PRO A 62 -11.30 -8.79 13.32
C PRO A 62 -10.37 -8.50 12.15
N CYS A 63 -9.63 -7.39 12.22
CA CYS A 63 -8.61 -7.10 11.24
C CYS A 63 -7.42 -8.07 11.39
N SER A 64 -7.30 -9.03 10.48
CA SER A 64 -6.24 -10.05 10.52
C SER A 64 -4.88 -9.53 10.05
N ASN A 65 -4.87 -8.48 9.23
CA ASN A 65 -3.66 -7.96 8.57
C ASN A 65 -3.31 -6.55 9.03
N CYS A 66 -3.75 -6.15 10.23
CA CYS A 66 -3.44 -4.85 10.79
C CYS A 66 -2.15 -4.88 11.61
N ILE A 67 -1.29 -3.88 11.42
CA ILE A 67 -0.18 -3.57 12.33
C ILE A 67 -0.69 -2.53 13.32
N LEU A 68 -0.59 -2.85 14.60
CA LEU A 68 -1.06 -2.00 15.70
C LEU A 68 0.17 -1.38 16.37
N ILE A 69 0.26 -0.07 16.36
CA ILE A 69 1.29 0.68 17.07
C ILE A 69 0.64 1.44 18.24
N CYS A 70 1.17 1.22 19.43
CA CYS A 70 0.70 1.78 20.68
C CYS A 70 1.74 2.73 21.24
N LYS A 71 1.29 3.91 21.66
CA LYS A 71 2.11 4.90 22.35
C LYS A 71 1.33 5.41 23.57
N LEU A 72 2.05 5.58 24.68
CA LEU A 72 1.52 6.20 25.88
C LEU A 72 2.37 7.44 26.14
N ASP A 73 1.71 8.59 26.25
CA ASP A 73 2.34 9.89 26.44
C ASP A 73 3.42 10.16 25.39
N ASP A 74 4.60 10.62 25.83
CA ASP A 74 5.77 10.88 25.02
C ASP A 74 6.75 9.69 24.98
N GLU A 75 6.32 8.49 25.41
CA GLU A 75 7.14 7.29 25.30
C GLU A 75 7.32 6.84 23.83
N LEU A 76 8.34 6.01 23.60
CA LEU A 76 8.57 5.40 22.30
C LEU A 76 7.40 4.50 21.89
N ALA A 77 6.90 4.73 20.68
CA ALA A 77 5.85 3.91 20.10
C ALA A 77 6.32 2.47 19.90
N SER A 78 5.45 1.49 20.20
CA SER A 78 5.78 0.07 20.12
C SER A 78 4.65 -0.75 19.51
N VAL A 79 4.99 -1.92 18.96
CA VAL A 79 3.99 -2.82 18.34
C VAL A 79 3.14 -3.50 19.42
N CYS A 80 1.82 -3.30 19.38
CA CYS A 80 0.89 -3.97 20.31
C CYS A 80 0.52 -5.37 19.80
N LYS A 81 1.04 -6.39 20.46
CA LYS A 81 0.77 -7.79 20.11
C LYS A 81 -0.67 -8.15 20.48
N LYS A 82 -1.44 -8.63 19.50
CA LYS A 82 -2.82 -9.15 19.68
C LYS A 82 -3.76 -8.16 20.40
N GLY A 83 -3.62 -6.86 20.12
CA GLY A 83 -4.51 -5.83 20.68
C GLY A 83 -4.42 -5.69 22.19
N LYS A 84 -3.28 -6.05 22.80
CA LYS A 84 -3.06 -5.93 24.24
C LYS A 84 -1.69 -5.32 24.53
N VAL A 85 -1.66 -4.34 25.44
CA VAL A 85 -0.43 -3.68 25.89
C VAL A 85 -0.53 -3.33 27.37
N LYS A 86 0.59 -3.40 28.08
CA LYS A 86 0.69 -3.03 29.51
C LYS A 86 1.87 -2.10 29.72
N TYR A 87 1.57 -0.92 30.24
CA TYR A 87 2.54 0.06 30.69
C TYR A 87 2.74 -0.07 32.20
N ARG A 88 3.97 0.15 32.67
CA ARG A 88 4.37 0.06 34.08
C ARG A 88 5.12 1.33 34.46
N THR A 89 5.35 1.52 35.76
CA THR A 89 6.14 2.65 36.28
C THR A 89 5.61 4.01 35.85
N LEU A 90 4.28 4.13 35.75
CA LEU A 90 3.61 5.39 35.44
C LEU A 90 3.79 6.38 36.58
N ARG A 91 3.98 7.66 36.21
CA ARG A 91 4.00 8.78 37.14
C ARG A 91 2.56 9.23 37.40
N ASP A 92 2.33 9.92 38.51
CA ASP A 92 1.00 10.46 38.78
C ASP A 92 0.73 11.62 37.80
N GLY A 93 -0.45 11.62 37.18
CA GLY A 93 -0.82 12.64 36.21
C GLY A 93 -1.83 12.13 35.17
N ASN A 94 -2.15 13.02 34.23
CA ASN A 94 -2.97 12.66 33.07
C ASN A 94 -2.10 11.93 32.05
N HIS A 95 -2.63 10.83 31.54
CA HIS A 95 -1.97 10.03 30.51
C HIS A 95 -2.79 10.01 29.22
N THR A 96 -2.10 10.04 28.07
CA THR A 96 -2.72 9.97 26.75
C THR A 96 -2.28 8.69 26.05
N PHE A 97 -3.25 7.86 25.67
CA PHE A 97 -3.00 6.65 24.90
C PHE A 97 -3.30 6.89 23.42
N GLU A 98 -2.29 6.72 22.57
CA GLU A 98 -2.36 6.83 21.12
C GLU A 98 -2.30 5.43 20.50
N LEU A 99 -3.28 5.12 19.65
CA LEU A 99 -3.34 3.87 18.89
C LEU A 99 -3.35 4.20 17.39
N LEU A 100 -2.35 3.68 16.70
CA LEU A 100 -2.20 3.76 15.25
C LEU A 100 -2.46 2.37 14.66
N VAL A 101 -3.29 2.31 13.63
CA VAL A 101 -3.67 1.07 12.94
C VAL A 101 -3.27 1.18 11.47
N TYR A 102 -2.32 0.36 11.04
CA TYR A 102 -1.93 0.23 9.63
C TYR A 102 -2.50 -1.06 9.04
N GLY A 103 -2.87 -1.05 7.76
CA GLY A 103 -3.32 -2.26 7.04
C GLY A 103 -2.17 -3.08 6.47
N ALA A 104 -2.47 -3.92 5.46
CA ALA A 104 -1.49 -4.76 4.75
C ALA A 104 -0.40 -3.99 3.97
N GLY A 105 -0.42 -2.66 4.03
CA GLY A 105 0.64 -1.80 3.54
C GLY A 105 0.72 -0.52 4.37
N GLN A 106 1.91 0.08 4.36
CA GLN A 106 2.19 1.35 5.02
C GLN A 106 2.98 2.26 4.09
N VAL A 107 2.75 3.56 4.21
CA VAL A 107 3.59 4.58 3.58
C VAL A 107 4.92 4.66 4.35
N ILE A 108 6.04 4.87 3.65
CA ILE A 108 7.34 5.19 4.26
C ILE A 108 7.55 6.71 4.16
N PRO A 109 7.27 7.50 5.21
CA PRO A 109 7.26 8.97 5.10
C PRO A 109 8.62 9.56 4.71
N SER A 110 9.71 8.96 5.19
CA SER A 110 11.08 9.40 4.90
C SER A 110 11.50 9.24 3.42
N SER A 111 10.73 8.50 2.63
CA SER A 111 10.98 8.32 1.19
C SER A 111 10.34 9.41 0.31
N PHE A 112 9.57 10.33 0.91
CA PHE A 112 8.85 11.36 0.18
C PHE A 112 9.82 12.29 -0.54
N ARG A 113 9.60 12.48 -1.85
CA ARG A 113 10.38 13.39 -2.68
C ARG A 113 9.46 14.24 -3.55
N ILE A 114 9.74 15.53 -3.60
CA ILE A 114 9.09 16.45 -4.54
C ILE A 114 9.87 16.36 -5.85
N LEU A 115 9.23 15.84 -6.90
CA LEU A 115 9.83 15.79 -8.25
C LEU A 115 9.54 17.07 -9.02
N GLN A 116 8.30 17.56 -8.91
CA GLN A 116 7.88 18.84 -9.44
C GLN A 116 6.97 19.52 -8.40
N PRO A 117 7.33 20.73 -7.92
CA PRO A 117 6.50 21.45 -6.97
C PRO A 117 5.04 21.56 -7.46
N ASN A 118 4.10 21.28 -6.57
CA ASN A 118 2.65 21.37 -6.80
C ASN A 118 2.08 20.42 -7.86
N LEU A 119 2.87 19.50 -8.42
CA LEU A 119 2.46 18.66 -9.55
C LEU A 119 2.82 17.18 -9.35
N ILE A 120 4.10 16.89 -9.10
CA ILE A 120 4.60 15.51 -9.11
C ILE A 120 5.38 15.22 -7.83
N TYR A 121 4.95 14.18 -7.14
CA TYR A 121 5.54 13.68 -5.91
C TYR A 121 5.88 12.20 -6.06
N SER A 122 6.91 11.76 -5.34
CA SER A 122 7.30 10.35 -5.23
C SER A 122 7.25 9.92 -3.78
N LEU A 123 6.75 8.72 -3.53
CA LEU A 123 6.55 8.16 -2.19
C LEU A 123 6.58 6.64 -2.27
N LEU A 124 7.33 6.00 -1.37
CA LEU A 124 7.37 4.55 -1.29
C LEU A 124 6.25 4.01 -0.39
N VAL A 125 5.59 2.97 -0.88
CA VAL A 125 4.61 2.19 -0.14
C VAL A 125 5.19 0.80 0.12
N SER A 126 5.33 0.44 1.39
CA SER A 126 5.72 -0.89 1.82
C SER A 126 4.50 -1.79 1.91
N LEU A 127 4.51 -2.92 1.22
CA LEU A 127 3.45 -3.93 1.23
C LEU A 127 3.93 -5.19 1.95
N SER A 128 3.13 -5.71 2.88
CA SER A 128 3.46 -6.90 3.66
C SER A 128 3.91 -8.07 2.79
N SER A 129 5.04 -8.71 3.13
CA SER A 129 5.53 -9.92 2.44
C SER A 129 4.67 -11.15 2.71
N ALA A 130 3.88 -11.14 3.78
CA ALA A 130 2.96 -12.23 4.12
C ALA A 130 1.74 -12.29 3.18
N VAL A 131 1.41 -11.19 2.49
CA VAL A 131 0.27 -11.12 1.57
C VAL A 131 0.76 -11.36 0.15
N GLN A 132 0.22 -12.41 -0.48
CA GLN A 132 0.60 -12.82 -1.83
C GLN A 132 -0.08 -11.97 -2.90
N TYR A 133 -1.33 -11.54 -2.70
CA TYR A 133 -2.03 -10.70 -3.65
C TYR A 133 -3.09 -9.85 -2.96
N GLY A 134 -3.46 -8.72 -3.58
CA GLY A 134 -4.49 -7.85 -3.04
C GLY A 134 -4.55 -6.49 -3.73
N ARG A 135 -5.36 -5.61 -3.13
CA ARG A 135 -5.49 -4.20 -3.51
C ARG A 135 -5.10 -3.34 -2.32
N ALA A 136 -4.13 -2.46 -2.50
CA ALA A 136 -3.83 -1.37 -1.60
C ALA A 136 -4.43 -0.09 -2.17
N ILE A 137 -5.05 0.73 -1.33
CA ILE A 137 -5.62 2.02 -1.73
C ILE A 137 -4.85 3.08 -0.98
N LEU A 138 -4.06 3.86 -1.72
CA LEU A 138 -3.41 5.05 -1.19
C LEU A 138 -4.39 6.21 -1.32
N VAL A 139 -4.85 6.70 -0.18
CA VAL A 139 -5.73 7.86 -0.09
C VAL A 139 -5.05 8.91 0.75
N MET A 140 -5.12 10.17 0.29
CA MET A 140 -4.88 11.28 1.21
C MET A 140 -5.99 11.28 2.26
N ASP A 141 -5.65 11.68 3.48
CA ASP A 141 -6.67 11.82 4.51
C ASP A 141 -7.62 12.97 4.17
N ARG A 142 -8.86 12.94 4.69
CA ARG A 142 -9.79 14.06 4.54
C ARG A 142 -9.33 15.18 5.47
N ASN A 143 -9.25 16.41 4.96
CA ASN A 143 -8.87 17.60 5.74
C ASN A 143 -7.45 17.50 6.35
N PHE A 144 -6.52 16.84 5.65
CA PHE A 144 -5.19 16.52 6.18
C PHE A 144 -4.24 17.71 6.28
N CYS A 145 -4.51 18.78 5.55
CA CYS A 145 -3.71 19.99 5.59
C CYS A 145 -4.59 21.22 5.68
N THR A 146 -4.07 22.20 6.38
CA THR A 146 -4.63 23.54 6.53
C THR A 146 -3.53 24.50 6.12
N ASP A 147 -3.83 25.46 5.26
CA ASP A 147 -2.84 26.49 4.94
C ASP A 147 -2.61 27.43 6.15
N PHE A 148 -1.64 28.35 6.02
CA PHE A 148 -1.35 29.32 7.07
C PHE A 148 -2.52 30.26 7.39
N ALA A 149 -3.50 30.37 6.49
CA ALA A 149 -4.70 31.19 6.65
C ALA A 149 -5.87 30.41 7.28
N GLY A 150 -5.71 29.12 7.60
CA GLY A 150 -6.76 28.31 8.22
C GLY A 150 -7.67 27.59 7.23
N ASN A 151 -7.41 27.65 5.93
CA ASN A 151 -8.22 26.96 4.92
C ASN A 151 -7.90 25.47 4.92
N SER A 152 -8.90 24.64 5.23
CA SER A 152 -8.75 23.18 5.20
C SER A 152 -8.83 22.65 3.77
N PHE A 153 -7.86 21.84 3.36
CA PHE A 153 -7.86 21.17 2.07
C PHE A 153 -8.80 19.96 2.09
N MET A 154 -9.92 20.07 1.36
CA MET A 154 -10.84 18.96 1.17
C MET A 154 -10.32 18.03 0.08
N ARG A 155 -10.19 16.74 0.42
CA ARG A 155 -9.80 15.70 -0.53
C ARG A 155 -10.82 15.59 -1.66
N MET A 156 -10.38 15.69 -2.91
CA MET A 156 -11.23 15.47 -4.07
C MET A 156 -11.50 13.96 -4.28
N PRO A 157 -12.63 13.56 -4.88
CA PRO A 157 -12.96 12.13 -5.09
C PRO A 157 -11.90 11.34 -5.88
N ASN A 158 -11.16 12.02 -6.76
CA ASN A 158 -10.09 11.43 -7.57
C ASN A 158 -8.72 11.38 -6.86
N SER A 159 -8.61 11.86 -5.63
CA SER A 159 -7.37 11.84 -4.84
C SER A 159 -7.12 10.47 -4.17
N SER A 160 -7.25 9.40 -4.96
CA SER A 160 -6.96 8.03 -4.52
C SER A 160 -6.20 7.28 -5.61
N VAL A 161 -5.20 6.51 -5.20
CA VAL A 161 -4.41 5.64 -6.08
C VAL A 161 -4.66 4.19 -5.68
N ASN A 162 -5.09 3.39 -6.64
CA ASN A 162 -5.35 1.97 -6.45
C ASN A 162 -4.14 1.16 -6.93
N ILE A 163 -3.49 0.46 -6.02
CA ILE A 163 -2.35 -0.40 -6.30
C ILE A 163 -2.83 -1.85 -6.22
N HIS A 164 -2.80 -2.54 -7.35
CA HIS A 164 -3.02 -3.99 -7.38
C HIS A 164 -1.67 -4.69 -7.37
N PHE A 165 -1.52 -5.70 -6.52
CA PHE A 165 -0.31 -6.51 -6.48
C PHE A 165 -0.67 -7.98 -6.46
N ASP A 166 0.10 -8.77 -7.19
CA ASP A 166 0.00 -10.23 -7.22
C ASP A 166 1.42 -10.81 -7.33
N ARG A 167 1.83 -11.51 -6.28
CA ARG A 167 3.14 -12.16 -6.11
C ARG A 167 3.03 -13.67 -6.23
N ARG A 168 1.85 -14.21 -6.57
CA ARG A 168 1.68 -15.65 -6.79
C ARG A 168 2.53 -16.09 -7.97
N LYS A 169 2.98 -17.34 -7.93
CA LYS A 169 3.74 -17.94 -9.04
C LYS A 169 2.89 -17.90 -10.30
N VAL A 170 3.45 -17.32 -11.37
CA VAL A 170 2.87 -17.33 -12.70
C VAL A 170 3.53 -18.46 -13.47
N TYR A 171 2.72 -19.31 -14.10
CA TYR A 171 3.19 -20.38 -14.95
C TYR A 171 3.12 -19.92 -16.41
N VAL A 172 4.06 -20.39 -17.23
CA VAL A 172 4.11 -20.10 -18.66
C VAL A 172 4.05 -21.41 -19.44
N ASN A 173 3.17 -21.44 -20.44
CA ASN A 173 3.07 -22.53 -21.41
C ASN A 173 3.50 -22.02 -22.79
N ILE A 174 4.26 -22.84 -23.51
CA ILE A 174 4.66 -22.56 -24.89
C ILE A 174 3.64 -23.22 -25.82
N ARG A 175 3.18 -22.48 -26.84
CA ARG A 175 2.33 -23.02 -27.91
C ARG A 175 2.84 -22.54 -29.25
N THR A 176 2.76 -23.41 -30.25
CA THR A 176 3.05 -23.10 -31.65
C THR A 176 1.84 -23.49 -32.50
N SER A 177 1.78 -22.98 -33.72
CA SER A 177 0.75 -23.39 -34.70
C SER A 177 1.20 -24.57 -35.57
N VAL A 178 2.20 -25.33 -35.12
CA VAL A 178 2.72 -26.48 -35.86
C VAL A 178 1.72 -27.64 -35.75
N PRO A 179 1.27 -28.22 -36.86
CA PRO A 179 0.35 -29.35 -36.81
C PRO A 179 1.01 -30.58 -36.18
N GLU A 180 0.20 -31.37 -35.48
CA GLU A 180 0.56 -32.69 -34.98
C GLU A 180 0.17 -33.74 -36.01
N GLU A 181 1.12 -34.59 -36.38
CA GLU A 181 0.92 -35.69 -37.34
C GLU A 181 1.36 -37.02 -36.71
N LEU A 182 0.67 -38.09 -37.08
CA LEU A 182 1.02 -39.45 -36.63
C LEU A 182 1.91 -40.11 -37.67
N LEU A 183 3.11 -40.51 -37.25
CA LEU A 183 4.08 -41.19 -38.11
C LEU A 183 4.48 -42.53 -37.51
N GLN A 184 4.50 -43.55 -38.37
CA GLN A 184 4.98 -44.87 -38.02
C GLN A 184 6.50 -44.89 -38.15
N LEU A 185 7.19 -44.99 -37.02
CA LEU A 185 8.64 -45.06 -36.92
C LEU A 185 9.00 -46.34 -36.15
N ASP A 186 9.81 -47.21 -36.76
CA ASP A 186 10.26 -48.46 -36.15
C ASP A 186 9.11 -49.34 -35.64
N SER A 187 8.04 -49.46 -36.43
CA SER A 187 6.81 -50.20 -36.08
C SER A 187 6.00 -49.63 -34.91
N ALA A 188 6.35 -48.43 -34.40
CA ALA A 188 5.61 -47.72 -33.37
C ALA A 188 5.01 -46.42 -33.93
N THR A 189 3.73 -46.17 -33.66
CA THR A 189 3.09 -44.89 -34.00
C THR A 189 3.55 -43.81 -33.02
N ARG A 190 4.14 -42.74 -33.54
CA ARG A 190 4.59 -41.57 -32.75
C ARG A 190 3.91 -40.31 -33.27
N THR A 191 3.54 -39.41 -32.35
CA THR A 191 3.10 -38.06 -32.71
C THR A 191 4.32 -37.20 -32.93
N ILE A 192 4.39 -36.53 -34.09
CA ILE A 192 5.41 -35.56 -34.40
C ILE A 192 4.78 -34.19 -34.65
N GLN A 193 5.51 -33.12 -34.38
CA GLN A 193 5.16 -31.76 -34.78
C GLN A 193 6.20 -31.30 -35.81
N ALA A 194 5.77 -31.10 -37.05
CA ALA A 194 6.66 -30.65 -38.13
C ALA A 194 5.96 -29.63 -39.03
N THR A 195 6.71 -28.63 -39.48
CA THR A 195 6.25 -27.65 -40.47
C THR A 195 7.39 -27.36 -41.44
N ASN A 196 7.07 -27.21 -42.72
CA ASN A 196 7.99 -26.71 -43.73
C ASN A 196 7.92 -25.16 -43.87
N ASP A 197 6.96 -24.52 -43.21
CA ASP A 197 6.75 -23.07 -43.20
C ASP A 197 7.51 -22.43 -42.03
N PHE A 198 8.84 -22.51 -42.07
CA PHE A 198 9.71 -22.02 -41.00
C PHE A 198 9.67 -20.49 -40.87
N ASP A 199 9.58 -19.77 -41.98
CA ASP A 199 9.49 -18.30 -42.04
C ASP A 199 8.23 -17.74 -41.35
N ARG A 200 7.20 -18.56 -41.18
CA ARG A 200 5.95 -18.18 -40.50
C ARG A 200 5.77 -18.86 -39.14
N LEU A 201 6.79 -19.55 -38.65
CA LEU A 201 6.72 -20.22 -37.36
C LEU A 201 6.58 -19.18 -36.24
N LYS A 202 5.41 -19.21 -35.59
CA LYS A 202 5.07 -18.35 -34.46
C LYS A 202 5.04 -19.16 -33.19
N ILE A 203 5.79 -18.69 -32.21
CA ILE A 203 5.80 -19.21 -30.84
C ILE A 203 5.01 -18.24 -29.98
N TYR A 204 4.12 -18.76 -29.15
CA TYR A 204 3.33 -18.00 -28.21
C TYR A 204 3.60 -18.48 -26.79
N LEU A 205 3.95 -17.55 -25.92
CA LEU A 205 4.02 -17.77 -24.48
C LEU A 205 2.68 -17.39 -23.86
N TYR A 206 2.05 -18.33 -23.19
CA TYR A 206 0.78 -18.18 -22.49
C TYR A 206 1.02 -18.21 -20.99
N PHE A 207 0.84 -17.08 -20.34
CA PHE A 207 0.94 -16.93 -18.89
C PHE A 207 -0.40 -17.26 -18.23
N SER A 208 -0.33 -17.94 -17.07
CA SER A 208 -1.51 -18.27 -16.27
C SER A 208 -2.22 -17.04 -15.69
N ALA A 209 -1.53 -15.90 -15.63
CA ALA A 209 -2.03 -14.60 -15.18
C ALA A 209 -1.39 -13.46 -16.01
N PRO A 210 -1.98 -12.25 -16.04
CA PRO A 210 -1.39 -11.12 -16.76
C PRO A 210 -0.02 -10.75 -16.19
N VAL A 211 0.95 -10.46 -17.06
CA VAL A 211 2.28 -10.00 -16.67
C VAL A 211 2.52 -8.58 -17.17
N LEU A 212 3.14 -7.73 -16.34
CA LEU A 212 3.37 -6.33 -16.67
C LEU A 212 4.58 -6.11 -17.60
N ASN A 213 5.40 -7.15 -17.78
CA ASN A 213 6.61 -7.07 -18.58
C ASN A 213 6.33 -6.80 -20.06
N SER A 214 7.24 -6.08 -20.70
CA SER A 214 7.21 -5.88 -22.15
C SER A 214 7.65 -7.14 -22.90
N SER A 215 7.28 -7.26 -24.19
CA SER A 215 7.74 -8.37 -25.03
C SER A 215 9.27 -8.47 -25.09
N ALA A 216 9.98 -7.33 -25.03
CA ALA A 216 11.45 -7.29 -25.03
C ALA A 216 12.03 -7.79 -23.70
N GLU A 217 11.43 -7.40 -22.56
CA GLU A 217 11.83 -7.92 -21.25
C GLU A 217 11.62 -9.43 -21.14
N ILE A 218 10.48 -9.92 -21.65
CA ILE A 218 10.20 -11.36 -21.69
C ILE A 218 11.22 -12.05 -22.58
N LEU A 219 11.52 -11.52 -23.77
CA LEU A 219 12.54 -12.09 -24.65
C LEU A 219 13.91 -12.17 -23.98
N ASN A 220 14.33 -11.11 -23.29
CA ASN A 220 15.60 -11.06 -22.56
C ASN A 220 15.67 -12.05 -21.38
N SER A 221 14.53 -12.54 -20.90
CA SER A 221 14.46 -13.56 -19.84
C SER A 221 14.51 -15.00 -20.36
N ILE A 222 14.41 -15.21 -21.68
CA ILE A 222 14.44 -16.53 -22.31
C ILE A 222 15.88 -16.88 -22.68
N ASN A 223 16.36 -18.02 -22.22
CA ASN A 223 17.64 -18.57 -22.66
C ASN A 223 17.44 -19.36 -23.95
N ILE A 224 17.93 -18.82 -25.08
CA ILE A 224 17.80 -19.44 -26.40
C ILE A 224 19.10 -20.19 -26.70
N SER A 225 19.02 -21.52 -26.78
CA SER A 225 20.19 -22.35 -27.10
C SER A 225 20.61 -22.27 -28.57
N GLN A 226 19.64 -22.13 -29.48
CA GLN A 226 19.85 -22.07 -30.93
C GLN A 226 18.77 -21.22 -31.61
N GLY A 227 19.14 -20.55 -32.71
CA GLY A 227 18.25 -19.67 -33.47
C GLY A 227 18.05 -18.30 -32.81
N SER A 228 17.13 -17.50 -33.36
CA SER A 228 16.76 -16.21 -32.80
C SER A 228 15.24 -16.05 -32.74
N LEU A 229 14.77 -15.24 -31.80
CA LEU A 229 13.36 -14.91 -31.65
C LEU A 229 13.17 -13.40 -31.79
N LEU A 230 12.21 -13.01 -32.62
CA LEU A 230 11.83 -11.61 -32.80
C LEU A 230 10.45 -11.38 -32.19
N PRO A 231 10.26 -10.32 -31.38
CA PRO A 231 8.96 -10.00 -30.81
C PRO A 231 7.98 -9.70 -31.95
N ASN A 232 6.86 -10.41 -31.94
CA ASN A 232 5.79 -10.18 -32.90
C ASN A 232 4.85 -9.11 -32.31
N ASN A 233 4.50 -8.09 -33.11
CA ASN A 233 3.52 -7.05 -32.76
C ASN A 233 2.07 -7.59 -32.61
N ALA A 234 1.90 -8.90 -32.48
CA ALA A 234 0.61 -9.55 -32.27
C ALA A 234 -0.07 -9.05 -30.99
N LYS A 235 -1.40 -8.91 -31.04
CA LYS A 235 -2.22 -8.43 -29.92
C LYS A 235 -1.97 -9.24 -28.65
N ARG A 236 -1.52 -8.55 -27.60
CA ARG A 236 -1.42 -9.06 -26.22
C ARG A 236 -2.83 -9.36 -25.72
N LEU A 237 -3.12 -10.64 -25.43
CA LEU A 237 -4.44 -11.03 -24.93
C LEU A 237 -4.52 -10.70 -23.44
N GLY A 238 -4.86 -9.45 -23.10
CA GLY A 238 -4.90 -8.97 -21.71
C GLY A 238 -3.58 -9.21 -20.96
N ASP A 239 -2.46 -9.01 -21.65
CA ASP A 239 -1.09 -9.26 -21.17
C ASP A 239 -0.82 -10.68 -20.65
N ARG A 240 -1.58 -11.66 -21.15
CA ARG A 240 -1.36 -13.10 -20.87
C ARG A 240 -0.69 -13.85 -22.01
N ARG A 241 -0.59 -13.24 -23.20
CA ARG A 241 -0.05 -13.89 -24.40
C ARG A 241 0.95 -13.01 -25.10
N PHE A 242 2.15 -13.54 -25.31
CA PHE A 242 3.24 -12.87 -26.03
C PHE A 242 3.68 -13.73 -27.19
N GLY A 243 3.69 -13.16 -28.39
CA GLY A 243 4.06 -13.84 -29.62
C GLY A 243 5.47 -13.49 -30.07
N PHE A 244 6.18 -14.48 -30.58
CA PHE A 244 7.52 -14.36 -31.14
C PHE A 244 7.56 -15.10 -32.47
N MET A 245 8.31 -14.56 -33.42
CA MET A 245 8.66 -15.23 -34.66
C MET A 245 10.04 -15.84 -34.54
N VAL A 246 10.21 -17.04 -35.08
CA VAL A 246 11.53 -17.66 -35.22
C VAL A 246 12.23 -17.04 -36.42
N SER A 247 13.50 -16.67 -36.24
CA SER A 247 14.39 -16.11 -37.26
C SER A 247 15.73 -16.81 -37.28
#